data_AF-A0A9D8ITH4-F1
#
_entry.id   AF-A0A9D8ITH4-F1
#
_cell.length_a   1.000
_cell.length_b   1.000
_cell.length_c   1.000
_cell.angle_alpha   90.00
_cell.angle_beta   90.00
_cell.angle_gamma   90.00
#
_symmetry.space_group_name_H-M   'P 1'
#
loop_
_entity.id
_entity.type
_entity.pdbx_description
1 polymer ?
#
loop_
_entity_poly.entity_id
_entity_poly.type
_entity_poly.pdbx_seq_one_letter_code
_entity_poly.pdbx_strand_id
1 'polypeptide(L)'
;MRQAPISNEATQLLLGRVLAESVRSREAIRSLRDVEFKVFSQFGDDGIVQWLVHRLGIDSRTFVEFGVQDYRESTTRFLMMNDGWSGLVMDGDPAQVERIRSSEYFWRHDLQAKAAFVDAENINGLLRDASVPRELGLLHIDVDGNDYWIWKAIDSVDPVVTIVEYNAVFGP
;
A
#
# COMPACT_ATOMS: atom_id res chain seq x y z
N MET A 1 -7.99 -28.11 26.57
CA MET A 1 -8.16 -27.10 25.51
C MET A 1 -7.00 -26.14 25.58
N ARG A 2 -6.05 -26.19 24.62
CA ARG A 2 -5.03 -25.14 24.50
C ARG A 2 -5.72 -23.95 23.84
N GLN A 3 -5.84 -22.82 24.54
CA GLN A 3 -6.20 -21.57 23.89
C GLN A 3 -5.15 -21.31 22.82
N ALA A 4 -5.57 -21.20 21.55
CA ALA A 4 -4.68 -20.72 20.51
C ALA A 4 -4.16 -19.35 20.96
N PRO A 5 -2.85 -19.08 20.91
CA PRO A 5 -2.37 -17.73 21.19
C PRO A 5 -3.11 -16.78 20.25
N ILE A 6 -3.63 -15.66 20.77
CA ILE A 6 -4.14 -14.59 19.93
C ILE A 6 -3.04 -14.34 18.88
N SER A 7 -3.37 -14.54 17.60
CA SER A 7 -2.45 -14.31 16.50
C SER A 7 -1.80 -12.95 16.70
N ASN A 8 -0.47 -12.90 16.63
CA ASN A 8 0.32 -11.67 16.77
C ASN A 8 -0.28 -10.53 15.92
N GLU A 9 -0.80 -10.87 14.73
CA GLU A 9 -1.41 -9.92 13.80
C GLU A 9 -2.71 -9.29 14.31
N ALA A 10 -3.57 -10.04 15.02
CA ALA A 10 -4.82 -9.48 15.54
C ALA A 10 -4.53 -8.42 16.63
N THR A 11 -3.53 -8.69 17.47
CA THR A 11 -3.05 -7.72 18.47
C THR A 11 -2.41 -6.51 17.78
N GLN A 12 -1.57 -6.73 16.77
CA GLN A 12 -0.98 -5.65 15.97
C GLN A 12 -2.05 -4.77 15.32
N LEU A 13 -3.09 -5.36 14.73
CA LEU A 13 -4.20 -4.63 14.11
C LEU A 13 -4.99 -3.81 15.13
N LEU A 14 -5.25 -4.34 16.33
CA LEU A 14 -5.93 -3.62 17.41
C LEU A 14 -5.09 -2.45 17.94
N LEU A 15 -3.78 -2.64 18.13
CA LEU A 15 -2.87 -1.57 18.52
C LEU A 15 -2.77 -0.51 17.41
N GLY A 16 -2.65 -0.94 16.16
CA GLY A 16 -2.67 -0.08 14.98
C GLY A 16 -3.92 0.79 14.92
N ARG A 17 -5.10 0.24 15.20
CA ARG A 17 -6.37 1.01 15.28
C ARG A 17 -6.30 2.14 16.31
N VAL A 18 -5.75 1.86 17.49
CA VAL A 18 -5.59 2.88 18.54
C VAL A 18 -4.60 3.96 18.11
N LEU A 19 -3.50 3.58 17.47
CA LEU A 19 -2.50 4.51 16.93
C LEU A 19 -3.07 5.36 15.78
N ALA A 20 -3.86 4.75 14.90
CA ALA A 20 -4.56 5.42 13.79
C ALA A 20 -5.49 6.52 14.30
N GLU A 21 -6.30 6.24 15.33
CA GLU A 21 -7.17 7.25 15.96
C GLU A 21 -6.35 8.37 16.63
N SER A 22 -5.22 8.03 17.26
CA SER A 22 -4.31 9.01 17.85
C SER A 22 -3.73 9.96 16.80
N VAL A 23 -3.22 9.45 15.67
CA VAL A 23 -2.66 10.31 14.61
C VAL A 23 -3.75 11.10 13.90
N ARG A 24 -4.93 10.50 13.67
CA ARG A 24 -6.09 11.17 13.05
C ARG A 24 -6.53 12.42 13.82
N SER A 25 -6.44 12.39 15.15
CA SER A 25 -6.81 13.53 16.01
C SER A 25 -5.88 14.74 15.90
N ARG A 26 -4.74 14.61 15.20
CA ARG A 26 -3.75 15.69 15.09
C ARG A 26 -4.15 16.72 14.03
N GLU A 27 -4.43 17.94 14.47
CA GLU A 27 -4.79 19.04 13.58
C GLU A 27 -3.60 19.59 12.76
N ALA A 28 -2.39 19.47 13.30
CA ALA A 28 -1.15 19.92 12.68
C ALA A 28 0.03 19.02 13.11
N ILE A 29 0.98 18.86 12.19
CA ILE A 29 2.25 18.15 12.41
C ILE A 29 3.41 19.07 12.03
N ARG A 30 4.56 18.91 12.66
CA ARG A 30 5.80 19.63 12.31
C ARG A 30 6.68 18.80 11.38
N SER A 31 6.53 17.47 11.46
CA SER A 31 7.23 16.49 10.65
C SER A 31 6.36 15.26 10.46
N LEU A 32 6.58 14.51 9.37
CA LEU A 32 5.94 13.20 9.17
C LEU A 32 6.26 12.23 10.33
N ARG A 33 7.43 12.39 10.96
CA ARG A 33 7.82 11.64 12.16
C ARG A 33 6.84 11.76 13.32
N ASP A 34 6.07 12.85 13.37
CA ASP A 34 5.08 13.05 14.42
C ASP A 34 3.91 12.07 14.35
N VAL A 35 3.70 11.44 13.18
CA VAL A 35 2.60 10.53 12.90
C VAL A 35 3.06 9.13 12.49
N GLU A 36 4.36 8.85 12.52
CA GLU A 36 4.90 7.53 12.20
C GLU A 36 4.44 6.47 13.22
N PHE A 37 4.01 5.33 12.70
CA PHE A 37 3.94 4.07 13.44
C PHE A 37 4.01 2.89 12.48
N LYS A 38 4.33 1.70 13.01
CA LYS A 38 4.43 0.46 12.25
C LYS A 38 3.42 -0.57 12.73
N VAL A 39 2.71 -1.17 11.79
CA VAL A 39 1.91 -2.40 11.95
C VAL A 39 2.43 -3.45 10.98
N PHE A 40 2.42 -3.14 9.68
CA PHE A 40 2.87 -4.02 8.59
C PHE A 40 3.86 -3.34 7.63
N SER A 41 3.97 -2.01 7.58
CA SER A 41 4.98 -1.34 6.75
C SER A 41 6.41 -1.67 7.21
N GLN A 42 7.42 -1.46 6.35
CA GLN A 42 8.82 -1.66 6.74
C GLN A 42 9.25 -0.69 7.84
N PHE A 43 8.89 0.59 7.70
CA PHE A 43 9.16 1.64 8.69
C PHE A 43 7.85 2.21 9.25
N GLY A 44 7.76 3.53 9.41
CA GLY A 44 6.63 4.22 10.04
C GLY A 44 5.50 4.61 9.09
N ASP A 45 5.51 4.08 7.86
CA ASP A 45 4.65 4.49 6.75
C ASP A 45 3.16 4.23 7.02
N ASP A 46 2.81 3.18 7.77
CA ASP A 46 1.42 2.93 8.16
C ASP A 46 0.82 4.17 8.82
N GLY A 47 1.55 4.80 9.74
CA GLY A 47 1.08 6.00 10.43
C GLY A 47 1.02 7.25 9.55
N ILE A 48 1.98 7.42 8.65
CA ILE A 48 2.00 8.52 7.68
C ILE A 48 0.81 8.40 6.74
N VAL A 49 0.59 7.22 6.16
CA VAL A 49 -0.53 6.93 5.26
C VAL A 49 -1.85 7.18 5.97
N GLN A 50 -2.01 6.66 7.20
CA GLN A 50 -3.22 6.87 8.00
C GLN A 50 -3.51 8.35 8.22
N TRP A 51 -2.50 9.14 8.56
CA TRP A 51 -2.68 10.57 8.73
C TRP A 51 -3.08 11.27 7.42
N LEU A 52 -2.41 10.95 6.31
CA LEU A 52 -2.67 11.55 4.99
C LEU A 52 -4.09 11.25 4.49
N VAL A 53 -4.50 9.98 4.44
CA VAL A 53 -5.79 9.58 3.86
C VAL A 53 -6.97 10.16 4.65
N HIS A 54 -6.84 10.25 5.98
CA HIS A 54 -7.85 10.87 6.84
C HIS A 54 -7.88 12.39 6.69
N ARG A 55 -6.71 13.04 6.56
CA ARG A 55 -6.62 14.50 6.46
C ARG A 55 -7.12 15.01 5.11
N LEU A 56 -6.87 14.26 4.04
CA LEU A 56 -7.27 14.62 2.68
C LEU A 56 -8.73 14.28 2.39
N GLY A 57 -9.38 13.44 3.22
CA GLY A 57 -10.79 13.08 3.04
C GLY A 57 -11.02 12.34 1.71
N ILE A 58 -10.18 11.36 1.42
CA ILE A 58 -10.16 10.66 0.12
C ILE A 58 -11.44 9.81 -0.03
N ASP A 59 -12.25 10.13 -1.05
CA ASP A 59 -13.48 9.39 -1.36
C ASP A 59 -13.21 8.03 -2.02
N SER A 60 -12.24 7.98 -2.94
CA SER A 60 -11.83 6.74 -3.61
C SER A 60 -10.94 5.89 -2.68
N ARG A 61 -11.52 4.88 -2.05
CA ARG A 61 -10.82 3.94 -1.15
C ARG A 61 -10.16 2.80 -1.91
N THR A 62 -9.37 3.16 -2.91
CA THR A 62 -8.61 2.20 -3.72
C THR A 62 -7.13 2.51 -3.67
N PHE A 63 -6.30 1.47 -3.69
CA PHE A 63 -4.85 1.61 -3.76
C PHE A 63 -4.24 0.72 -4.84
N VAL A 64 -3.05 1.11 -5.27
CA VAL A 64 -2.16 0.30 -6.10
C VAL A 64 -0.76 0.33 -5.46
N GLU A 65 -0.15 -0.85 -5.28
CA GLU A 65 1.23 -0.99 -4.79
C GLU A 65 2.06 -1.92 -5.70
N PHE A 66 3.24 -1.47 -6.12
CA PHE A 66 4.19 -2.26 -6.92
C PHE A 66 5.38 -2.71 -6.06
N GLY A 67 5.99 -3.85 -6.40
CA GLY A 67 7.16 -4.42 -5.70
C GLY A 67 6.84 -4.96 -4.30
N VAL A 68 5.65 -5.51 -4.11
CA VAL A 68 5.16 -5.93 -2.79
C VAL A 68 5.79 -7.20 -2.23
N GLN A 69 6.58 -7.93 -3.00
CA GLN A 69 7.06 -9.26 -2.65
C GLN A 69 5.88 -10.15 -2.21
N ASP A 70 5.91 -10.74 -1.01
CA ASP A 70 4.85 -11.61 -0.50
C ASP A 70 3.74 -10.85 0.25
N TYR A 71 3.75 -9.51 0.17
CA TYR A 71 2.80 -8.58 0.77
C TYR A 71 2.67 -8.69 2.30
N ARG A 72 3.59 -9.37 3.00
CA ARG A 72 3.56 -9.46 4.46
C ARG A 72 4.03 -8.18 5.13
N GLU A 73 5.07 -7.58 4.57
CA GLU A 73 5.59 -6.26 4.93
C GLU A 73 5.31 -5.28 3.77
N SER A 74 4.26 -4.47 3.88
CA SER A 74 3.82 -3.57 2.78
C SER A 74 3.04 -2.38 3.31
N THR A 75 3.14 -1.26 2.60
CA THR A 75 2.61 0.05 3.02
C THR A 75 1.08 0.09 2.99
N THR A 76 0.44 -0.64 2.06
CA THR A 76 -1.03 -0.62 1.94
C THR A 76 -1.73 -1.71 2.74
N ARG A 77 -0.98 -2.65 3.35
CA ARG A 77 -1.60 -3.78 4.07
C ARG A 77 -2.41 -3.30 5.27
N PHE A 78 -1.88 -2.39 6.07
CA PHE A 78 -2.62 -1.86 7.22
C PHE A 78 -3.86 -1.08 6.75
N LEU A 79 -3.71 -0.23 5.74
CA LEU A 79 -4.81 0.54 5.13
C LEU A 79 -5.96 -0.38 4.65
N MET A 80 -5.63 -1.46 3.94
CA MET A 80 -6.60 -2.48 3.50
C MET A 80 -7.33 -3.12 4.69
N MET A 81 -6.58 -3.59 5.69
CA MET A 81 -7.14 -4.37 6.81
C MET A 81 -7.88 -3.50 7.83
N ASN A 82 -7.46 -2.25 7.99
CA ASN A 82 -8.01 -1.32 8.98
C ASN A 82 -9.22 -0.56 8.43
N ASP A 83 -9.09 0.01 7.23
CA ASP A 83 -10.02 0.97 6.64
C ASP A 83 -10.89 0.37 5.53
N GLY A 84 -10.62 -0.88 5.16
CA GLY A 84 -11.38 -1.62 4.16
C GLY A 84 -11.17 -1.12 2.74
N TRP A 85 -9.96 -0.62 2.43
CA TRP A 85 -9.62 -0.21 1.07
C TRP A 85 -9.45 -1.42 0.15
N SER A 86 -9.84 -1.26 -1.10
CA SER A 86 -9.65 -2.26 -2.15
C SER A 86 -8.32 -2.03 -2.87
N GLY A 87 -7.63 -3.10 -3.23
CA GLY A 87 -6.23 -3.00 -3.69
C GLY A 87 -5.91 -3.78 -4.95
N LEU A 88 -5.00 -3.24 -5.75
CA LEU A 88 -4.18 -4.02 -6.69
C LEU A 88 -2.73 -4.03 -6.18
N VAL A 89 -2.16 -5.22 -6.02
CA VAL A 89 -0.74 -5.39 -5.71
C VAL A 89 -0.04 -6.16 -6.81
N MET A 90 1.18 -5.75 -7.15
CA MET A 90 1.97 -6.41 -8.20
C MET A 90 3.41 -6.61 -7.78
N ASP A 91 3.96 -7.75 -8.22
CA ASP A 91 5.37 -8.09 -8.02
C ASP A 91 5.90 -8.82 -9.27
N GLY A 92 7.20 -8.66 -9.54
CA GLY A 92 7.88 -9.28 -10.68
C GLY A 92 8.05 -10.79 -10.54
N ASP A 93 8.08 -11.33 -9.31
CA ASP A 93 8.25 -12.76 -9.05
C ASP A 93 6.87 -13.46 -8.87
N PRO A 94 6.48 -14.36 -9.80
CA PRO A 94 5.24 -15.12 -9.67
C PRO A 94 5.14 -15.95 -8.39
N ALA A 95 6.27 -16.42 -7.83
CA ALA A 95 6.27 -17.18 -6.58
C ALA A 95 5.88 -16.30 -5.38
N GLN A 96 6.29 -15.02 -5.38
CA GLN A 96 5.89 -14.05 -4.37
C GLN A 96 4.38 -13.77 -4.45
N VAL A 97 3.86 -13.54 -5.67
CA VAL A 97 2.41 -13.33 -5.89
C VAL A 97 1.57 -14.53 -5.48
N GLU A 98 2.07 -15.75 -5.71
CA GLU A 98 1.35 -16.96 -5.28
C GLU A 98 1.27 -17.09 -3.75
N ARG A 99 2.28 -16.59 -3.02
CA ARG A 99 2.20 -16.48 -1.55
C ARG A 99 1.12 -15.51 -1.11
N ILE A 100 0.97 -14.38 -1.82
CA ILE A 100 -0.13 -13.42 -1.56
C ILE A 100 -1.48 -14.12 -1.74
N ARG A 101 -1.69 -14.79 -2.88
CA ARG A 101 -2.95 -15.49 -3.19
C ARG A 101 -3.29 -16.61 -2.20
N SER A 102 -2.28 -17.22 -1.61
CA SER A 102 -2.42 -18.28 -0.59
C SER A 102 -2.64 -17.75 0.83
N SER A 103 -2.54 -16.44 1.04
CA SER A 103 -2.67 -15.81 2.36
C SER A 103 -4.13 -15.71 2.83
N GLU A 104 -4.33 -15.55 4.15
CA GLU A 104 -5.67 -15.35 4.69
C GLU A 104 -6.29 -14.00 4.29
N TYR A 105 -5.49 -12.95 4.12
CA TYR A 105 -6.02 -11.63 3.81
C TYR A 105 -6.47 -11.50 2.35
N PHE A 106 -5.95 -12.33 1.43
CA PHE A 106 -6.36 -12.29 0.02
C PHE A 106 -7.83 -12.67 -0.19
N TRP A 107 -8.36 -13.65 0.55
CA TRP A 107 -9.78 -14.01 0.46
C TRP A 107 -10.70 -13.20 1.39
N ARG A 108 -10.14 -12.54 2.41
CA ARG A 108 -10.89 -11.77 3.42
C ARG A 108 -11.09 -10.30 3.04
N HIS A 109 -10.26 -9.78 2.14
CA HIS A 109 -10.27 -8.39 1.72
C HIS A 109 -10.39 -8.32 0.20
N ASP A 110 -10.79 -7.16 -0.32
CA ASP A 110 -10.87 -6.91 -1.76
C ASP A 110 -9.47 -6.60 -2.30
N LEU A 111 -8.73 -7.67 -2.61
CA LEU A 111 -7.34 -7.61 -3.04
C LEU A 111 -7.16 -8.37 -4.36
N GLN A 112 -6.67 -7.68 -5.37
CA GLN A 112 -6.15 -8.27 -6.59
C GLN A 112 -4.63 -8.39 -6.49
N ALA A 113 -4.07 -9.53 -6.93
CA ALA A 113 -2.62 -9.75 -6.95
C ALA A 113 -2.20 -10.28 -8.33
N LYS A 114 -1.25 -9.59 -8.97
CA LYS A 114 -0.79 -9.91 -10.34
C LYS A 114 0.73 -9.97 -10.42
N ALA A 115 1.24 -11.06 -11.00
CA ALA A 115 2.65 -11.18 -11.31
C ALA A 115 2.96 -10.41 -12.60
N ALA A 116 3.76 -9.37 -12.51
CA ALA A 116 4.13 -8.52 -13.62
C ALA A 116 5.44 -7.77 -13.32
N PHE A 117 6.37 -7.80 -14.28
CA PHE A 117 7.51 -6.89 -14.27
C PHE A 117 7.03 -5.55 -14.84
N VAL A 118 6.77 -4.59 -13.97
CA VAL A 118 6.16 -3.29 -14.35
C VAL A 118 7.22 -2.39 -14.97
N ASP A 119 6.87 -1.76 -16.10
CA ASP A 119 7.69 -0.76 -16.78
C ASP A 119 6.82 0.41 -17.30
N ALA A 120 7.47 1.42 -17.88
CA ALA A 120 6.81 2.61 -18.39
C ALA A 120 5.89 2.29 -19.59
N GLU A 121 6.21 1.27 -20.37
CA GLU A 121 5.49 0.87 -21.56
C GLU A 121 4.21 0.09 -21.24
N ASN A 122 4.22 -0.70 -20.18
CA ASN A 122 3.16 -1.64 -19.85
C ASN A 122 2.21 -1.17 -18.73
N ILE A 123 2.64 -0.22 -17.88
CA ILE A 123 1.92 0.12 -16.65
C ILE A 123 0.45 0.50 -16.89
N ASN A 124 0.17 1.34 -17.87
CA ASN A 124 -1.21 1.75 -18.16
C ASN A 124 -2.08 0.60 -18.68
N GLY A 125 -1.50 -0.36 -19.38
CA GLY A 125 -2.19 -1.59 -19.78
C GLY A 125 -2.56 -2.41 -18.55
N LEU A 126 -1.61 -2.61 -17.64
CA LEU A 126 -1.81 -3.37 -16.41
C LEU A 126 -2.91 -2.77 -15.53
N LEU A 127 -2.92 -1.45 -15.35
CA LEU A 127 -3.92 -0.74 -14.56
C LEU A 127 -5.33 -0.85 -15.17
N ARG A 128 -5.46 -0.71 -16.49
CA ARG A 128 -6.74 -0.88 -17.20
C ARG A 128 -7.25 -2.31 -17.14
N ASP A 129 -6.39 -3.30 -17.35
CA ASP A 129 -6.75 -4.73 -17.30
C ASP A 129 -7.28 -5.13 -15.92
N ALA A 130 -6.71 -4.56 -14.86
CA ALA A 130 -7.15 -4.77 -13.48
C ALA A 130 -8.39 -3.93 -13.09
N SER A 131 -8.92 -3.14 -14.02
CA SER A 131 -10.07 -2.25 -13.81
C SER A 131 -9.87 -1.26 -12.66
N VAL A 132 -8.64 -0.75 -12.50
CA VAL A 132 -8.34 0.29 -11.51
C VAL A 132 -9.13 1.56 -11.88
N PRO A 133 -9.88 2.16 -10.94
CA PRO A 133 -10.63 3.37 -11.23
C PRO A 133 -9.71 4.53 -11.57
N ARG A 134 -10.19 5.44 -12.42
CA ARG A 134 -9.41 6.63 -12.79
C ARG A 134 -9.09 7.49 -11.57
N GLU A 135 -10.05 7.69 -10.67
CA GLU A 135 -9.78 8.32 -9.38
C GLU A 135 -9.19 7.28 -8.43
N LEU A 136 -7.90 7.39 -8.15
CA LEU A 136 -7.16 6.45 -7.31
C LEU A 136 -6.85 7.10 -5.96
N GLY A 137 -7.06 6.40 -4.86
CA GLY A 137 -6.78 6.97 -3.54
C GLY A 137 -5.28 7.05 -3.24
N LEU A 138 -4.57 5.95 -3.44
CA LEU A 138 -3.14 5.84 -3.15
C LEU A 138 -2.41 5.04 -4.23
N LEU A 139 -1.29 5.56 -4.70
CA LEU A 139 -0.34 4.89 -5.56
C LEU A 139 1.01 4.76 -4.84
N HIS A 140 1.50 3.55 -4.66
CA HIS A 140 2.84 3.28 -4.14
C HIS A 140 3.68 2.57 -5.20
N ILE A 141 4.85 3.14 -5.52
CA ILE A 141 5.79 2.61 -6.50
C ILE A 141 7.14 2.41 -5.81
N ASP A 142 7.53 1.15 -5.71
CA ASP A 142 8.81 0.69 -5.19
C ASP A 142 9.22 -0.51 -6.04
N VAL A 143 9.98 -0.29 -7.10
CA VAL A 143 10.37 -1.36 -8.05
C VAL A 143 11.89 -1.46 -8.23
N ASP A 144 12.65 -1.02 -7.22
CA ASP A 144 14.11 -1.05 -7.20
C ASP A 144 14.74 -0.36 -8.44
N GLY A 145 14.21 0.80 -8.85
CA GLY A 145 14.65 1.59 -10.01
C GLY A 145 13.58 1.77 -11.08
N ASN A 146 13.78 2.73 -11.99
CA ASN A 146 12.81 3.13 -13.02
C ASN A 146 11.47 3.71 -12.48
N ASP A 147 11.35 3.89 -11.16
CA ASP A 147 10.14 4.34 -10.45
C ASP A 147 9.60 5.66 -11.02
N TYR A 148 10.50 6.63 -11.22
CA TYR A 148 10.16 7.92 -11.81
C TYR A 148 9.59 7.79 -13.23
N TRP A 149 10.16 6.92 -14.07
CA TRP A 149 9.72 6.76 -15.46
C TRP A 149 8.38 6.03 -15.53
N ILE A 150 8.16 5.05 -14.65
CA ILE A 150 6.85 4.41 -14.48
C ILE A 150 5.83 5.46 -14.03
N TRP A 151 6.13 6.22 -12.97
CA TRP A 151 5.24 7.27 -12.48
C TRP A 151 4.89 8.28 -13.56
N LYS A 152 5.90 8.77 -14.30
CA LYS A 152 5.74 9.73 -15.38
C LYS A 152 4.91 9.19 -16.55
N ALA A 153 4.95 7.89 -16.81
CA ALA A 153 4.21 7.27 -17.89
C ALA A 153 2.72 7.06 -17.56
N ILE A 154 2.32 7.06 -16.28
CA ILE A 154 0.93 6.81 -15.87
C ILE A 154 0.01 7.93 -16.37
N ASP A 155 -0.98 7.53 -17.18
CA ASP A 155 -2.07 8.39 -17.71
C ASP A 155 -3.47 7.81 -17.44
N SER A 156 -3.53 6.54 -17.05
CA SER A 156 -4.77 5.78 -16.87
C SER A 156 -5.47 6.04 -15.53
N VAL A 157 -4.73 6.57 -14.53
CA VAL A 157 -5.23 6.89 -13.20
C VAL A 157 -4.73 8.26 -12.74
N ASP A 158 -5.43 8.84 -11.77
CA ASP A 158 -5.19 10.15 -11.18
C ASP A 158 -5.16 9.99 -9.64
N PRO A 159 -4.00 9.62 -9.07
CA PRO A 159 -3.88 9.31 -7.65
C PRO A 159 -3.92 10.56 -6.76
N VAL A 160 -4.66 10.51 -5.66
CA VAL A 160 -4.67 11.60 -4.66
C VAL A 160 -3.37 11.64 -3.85
N VAL A 161 -2.84 10.46 -3.49
CA VAL A 161 -1.54 10.31 -2.83
C VAL A 161 -0.65 9.44 -3.68
N THR A 162 0.58 9.90 -3.93
CA THR A 162 1.63 9.08 -4.55
C THR A 162 2.82 8.98 -3.62
N ILE A 163 3.30 7.75 -3.41
CA ILE A 163 4.52 7.41 -2.68
C ILE A 163 5.45 6.75 -3.70
N VAL A 164 6.67 7.25 -3.84
CA VAL A 164 7.64 6.78 -4.84
C VAL A 164 8.98 6.61 -4.13
N GLU A 165 9.63 5.45 -4.32
CA GLU A 165 10.99 5.26 -3.83
C GLU A 165 11.95 6.25 -4.50
N TYR A 166 12.78 6.92 -3.70
CA TYR A 166 13.85 7.77 -4.20
C TYR A 166 15.19 7.07 -4.06
N ASN A 167 15.71 6.57 -5.19
CA ASN A 167 17.04 6.02 -5.23
C ASN A 167 18.05 7.06 -5.77
N ALA A 168 18.77 7.72 -4.86
CA ALA A 168 19.74 8.76 -5.17
C ALA A 168 20.99 8.29 -5.94
N VAL A 169 21.19 6.97 -6.06
CA VAL A 169 22.38 6.39 -6.72
C VAL A 169 22.25 6.46 -8.24
N PHE A 170 21.03 6.32 -8.75
CA PHE A 170 20.72 6.53 -10.15
C PHE A 170 20.54 8.04 -10.35
N GLY A 171 21.56 8.72 -10.89
CA GLY A 171 21.45 10.12 -11.27
C GLY A 171 20.26 10.39 -12.21
N PRO A 172 19.95 11.67 -12.49
CA PRO A 172 18.83 12.03 -13.36
C PRO A 172 18.96 11.44 -14.78
#